data_AF-A0A8T2XD37-F1
#
_entry.id   AF-A0A8T2XD37-F1
#
_cell.length_a   1.000
_cell.length_b   1.000
_cell.length_c   1.000
_cell.angle_alpha   90.00
_cell.angle_beta   90.00
_cell.angle_gamma   90.00
#
_symmetry.space_group_name_H-M   'P 1'
#
loop_
_entity.id
_entity.type
_entity.pdbx_description
1 polymer ?
#
loop_
_entity_poly.entity_id
_entity_poly.type
_entity_poly.pdbx_seq_one_letter_code
_entity_poly.pdbx_strand_id
1 'polypeptide(L)'
;SFIGLARILKSEHQQYSFNSLQKLEGVRKGQTVEGLVELKQYLKRFGYYPSDVNLMASDFDDLLESALKTHQNYFHLNVTGILDDSTIKQMMIPRCGMPHITPNNTKSKHTKFHMEASDAASANIVIAFYSGDHGDAHASSPEGGRLHFDADEKWSANPAMDQIDLESVAVHEIGHLLGLDHSSDSNAVMYSKIPPGTVKRDLAQDDIDGIHALYGN
;
A
#
# COMPACT_ATOMS: atom_id res chain seq x y z
N SER A 1 19.70 17.05 9.42
CA SER A 1 18.35 16.97 10.00
C SER A 1 17.34 17.51 9.00
N PHE A 2 16.60 16.62 8.33
CA PHE A 2 15.54 16.99 7.38
C PHE A 2 14.25 17.23 8.15
N ILE A 3 13.94 18.49 8.47
CA ILE A 3 12.60 18.89 8.95
C ILE A 3 12.21 20.13 8.14
N GLY A 4 11.66 19.89 6.95
CA GLY A 4 11.01 20.91 6.14
C GLY A 4 9.51 20.92 6.46
N LEU A 5 8.95 22.12 6.66
CA LEU A 5 7.54 22.38 6.99
C LEU A 5 6.56 21.66 6.04
N ALA A 6 6.03 20.50 6.47
CA ALA A 6 4.91 19.84 5.80
C ALA A 6 3.60 20.57 6.16
N ARG A 7 2.96 21.19 5.16
CA ARG A 7 1.64 21.81 5.30
C ARG A 7 0.58 20.72 5.13
N ILE A 8 -0.10 20.37 6.22
CA ILE A 8 -1.19 19.37 6.24
C ILE A 8 -2.37 19.89 5.43
N LEU A 9 -2.70 19.23 4.32
CA LEU A 9 -3.94 19.44 3.56
C LEU A 9 -4.90 18.30 3.89
N LYS A 10 -6.04 18.63 4.51
CA LYS A 10 -7.09 17.67 4.87
C LYS A 10 -7.93 17.33 3.63
N SER A 11 -8.16 16.05 3.37
CA SER A 11 -9.16 15.55 2.41
C SER A 11 -10.20 14.69 3.15
N GLU A 12 -11.47 14.77 2.74
CA GLU A 12 -12.64 14.21 3.42
C GLU A 12 -12.93 12.74 3.05
N HIS A 13 -11.99 11.79 3.25
CA HIS A 13 -12.27 10.37 2.99
C HIS A 13 -11.74 9.42 4.08
N GLN A 14 -12.57 8.43 4.42
CA GLN A 14 -12.64 7.75 5.72
C GLN A 14 -11.75 6.48 5.75
N GLN A 15 -10.81 6.44 6.70
CA GLN A 15 -9.89 5.32 6.96
C GLN A 15 -10.64 4.04 7.41
N TYR A 16 -10.13 2.86 7.01
CA TYR A 16 -10.61 1.57 7.52
C TYR A 16 -10.14 1.36 8.95
N SER A 17 -11.00 1.64 9.93
CA SER A 17 -10.69 1.27 11.30
C SER A 17 -10.79 -0.25 11.49
N PHE A 18 -9.95 -0.82 12.36
CA PHE A 18 -10.08 -2.22 12.78
C PHE A 18 -11.51 -2.59 13.15
N ASN A 19 -12.15 -1.70 13.93
CA ASN A 19 -13.51 -1.87 14.42
C ASN A 19 -14.54 -1.90 13.28
N SER A 20 -14.24 -1.29 12.13
CA SER A 20 -15.10 -1.33 10.95
C SER A 20 -15.01 -2.70 10.26
N LEU A 21 -13.80 -3.23 10.06
CA LEU A 21 -13.60 -4.54 9.43
C LEU A 21 -14.04 -5.69 10.33
N GLN A 22 -13.83 -5.59 11.65
CA GLN A 22 -14.22 -6.62 12.60
C GLN A 22 -15.74 -6.84 12.65
N LYS A 23 -16.55 -5.81 12.35
CA LYS A 23 -18.02 -5.95 12.22
C LYS A 23 -18.44 -6.80 11.02
N LEU A 24 -17.55 -6.95 10.04
CA LEU A 24 -17.79 -7.76 8.84
C LEU A 24 -17.28 -9.20 9.00
N GLU A 25 -16.78 -9.55 10.18
CA GLU A 25 -16.24 -10.89 10.43
C GLU A 25 -17.32 -11.96 10.21
N GLY A 26 -17.01 -12.93 9.36
CA GLY A 26 -17.89 -14.06 9.06
C GLY A 26 -19.09 -13.74 8.17
N VAL A 27 -19.19 -12.53 7.60
CA VAL A 27 -20.23 -12.19 6.61
C VAL A 27 -20.09 -13.08 5.38
N ARG A 28 -21.22 -13.53 4.84
CA ARG A 28 -21.32 -14.50 3.75
C ARG A 28 -22.16 -13.96 2.58
N LYS A 29 -22.00 -14.62 1.43
CA LYS A 29 -22.76 -14.36 0.21
C LYS A 29 -24.27 -14.26 0.47
N GLY A 30 -24.88 -13.24 -0.11
CA GLY A 30 -26.30 -12.93 0.02
C GLY A 30 -26.69 -12.09 1.24
N GLN A 31 -25.74 -11.75 2.12
CA GLN A 31 -25.96 -10.80 3.21
C GLN A 31 -25.68 -9.37 2.76
N THR A 32 -26.42 -8.42 3.33
CA THR A 32 -26.23 -6.98 3.14
C THR A 32 -25.90 -6.36 4.49
N VAL A 33 -24.71 -5.80 4.62
CA VAL A 33 -24.18 -5.26 5.87
C VAL A 33 -23.52 -3.92 5.58
N GLU A 34 -23.71 -2.96 6.47
CA GLU A 34 -23.02 -1.68 6.45
C GLU A 34 -21.50 -1.91 6.59
N GLY A 35 -20.68 -1.29 5.73
CA GLY A 35 -19.23 -1.54 5.67
C GLY A 35 -18.77 -2.37 4.45
N LEU A 36 -19.69 -3.05 3.74
CA LEU A 36 -19.31 -3.88 2.58
C LEU A 36 -18.89 -3.06 1.36
N VAL A 37 -19.44 -1.84 1.20
CA VAL A 37 -19.06 -0.94 0.10
C VAL A 37 -17.60 -0.53 0.26
N GLU A 38 -17.21 -0.23 1.49
CA GLU A 38 -15.87 0.11 1.90
C GLU A 38 -14.96 -1.11 1.65
N LEU A 39 -15.31 -2.31 2.12
CA LEU A 39 -14.50 -3.50 1.82
C LEU A 39 -14.28 -3.71 0.30
N LYS A 40 -15.30 -3.49 -0.52
CA LYS A 40 -15.17 -3.56 -2.00
C LYS A 40 -14.24 -2.47 -2.54
N GLN A 41 -14.29 -1.24 -2.00
CA GLN A 41 -13.37 -0.15 -2.35
C GLN A 41 -11.92 -0.52 -2.02
N TYR A 42 -11.67 -1.05 -0.83
CA TYR A 42 -10.35 -1.54 -0.44
C TYR A 42 -9.83 -2.61 -1.42
N LEU A 43 -10.62 -3.65 -1.70
CA LEU A 43 -10.19 -4.70 -2.62
C LEU A 43 -9.95 -4.19 -4.05
N LYS A 44 -10.77 -3.24 -4.52
CA LYS A 44 -10.61 -2.57 -5.81
C LYS A 44 -9.29 -1.81 -5.87
N ARG A 45 -8.96 -1.07 -4.82
CA ARG A 45 -7.75 -0.26 -4.73
C ARG A 45 -6.47 -1.09 -4.94
N PHE A 46 -6.43 -2.31 -4.41
CA PHE A 46 -5.27 -3.20 -4.54
C PHE A 46 -5.34 -4.14 -5.76
N GLY A 47 -6.35 -3.98 -6.61
CA GLY A 47 -6.51 -4.72 -7.87
C GLY A 47 -7.22 -6.08 -7.74
N TYR A 48 -7.77 -6.41 -6.58
CA TYR A 48 -8.50 -7.67 -6.35
C TYR A 48 -9.95 -7.62 -6.83
N TYR A 49 -10.54 -6.42 -6.92
CA TYR A 49 -11.93 -6.22 -7.33
C TYR A 49 -11.99 -5.49 -8.68
N PRO A 50 -12.90 -5.86 -9.61
CA PRO A 50 -12.95 -5.26 -10.94
C PRO A 50 -13.18 -3.74 -10.93
N SER A 51 -12.46 -3.02 -11.80
CA SER A 51 -12.47 -1.56 -11.84
C SER A 51 -13.75 -0.95 -12.43
N ASP A 52 -14.44 -1.70 -13.27
CA ASP A 52 -15.63 -1.34 -14.05
C ASP A 52 -16.95 -1.61 -13.33
N VAL A 53 -16.91 -2.25 -12.15
CA VAL A 53 -18.11 -2.59 -11.38
C VAL A 53 -18.53 -1.42 -10.50
N ASN A 54 -19.84 -1.14 -10.50
CA ASN A 54 -20.45 -0.14 -9.64
C ASN A 54 -20.49 -0.63 -8.18
N LEU A 55 -19.78 0.08 -7.30
CA LEU A 55 -19.62 -0.27 -5.88
C LEU A 55 -20.84 0.06 -5.01
N MET A 56 -21.90 0.62 -5.59
CA MET A 56 -23.09 1.06 -4.84
C MET A 56 -23.90 -0.07 -4.21
N ALA A 57 -23.68 -1.32 -4.64
CA ALA A 57 -24.36 -2.47 -4.07
C ALA A 57 -23.66 -2.92 -2.77
N SER A 58 -24.36 -2.78 -1.64
CA SER A 58 -23.90 -3.15 -0.30
C SER A 58 -24.11 -4.63 0.03
N ASP A 59 -24.30 -5.47 -0.98
CA ASP A 59 -24.46 -6.91 -0.87
C ASP A 59 -23.14 -7.65 -0.98
N PHE A 60 -23.05 -8.80 -0.31
CA PHE A 60 -21.96 -9.74 -0.51
C PHE A 60 -22.29 -10.61 -1.73
N ASP A 61 -21.72 -10.22 -2.87
CA ASP A 61 -21.92 -10.85 -4.18
C ASP A 61 -20.81 -11.87 -4.52
N ASP A 62 -20.96 -12.54 -5.66
CA ASP A 62 -19.96 -13.48 -6.19
C ASP A 62 -18.60 -12.81 -6.45
N LEU A 63 -18.61 -11.53 -6.81
CA LEU A 63 -17.41 -10.77 -7.11
C LEU A 63 -16.59 -10.50 -5.83
N LEU A 64 -17.25 -10.15 -4.73
CA LEU A 64 -16.62 -9.93 -3.45
C LEU A 64 -16.04 -11.23 -2.89
N GLU A 65 -16.77 -12.35 -3.00
CA GLU A 65 -16.24 -13.66 -2.61
C GLU A 65 -14.97 -14.01 -3.39
N SER A 66 -14.99 -13.82 -4.72
CA SER A 66 -13.85 -14.08 -5.60
C SER A 66 -12.65 -13.17 -5.29
N ALA A 67 -12.90 -11.88 -5.04
CA ALA A 67 -11.87 -10.92 -4.67
C ALA A 67 -11.20 -11.28 -3.33
N LEU A 68 -12.00 -11.72 -2.34
CA LEU A 68 -11.48 -12.19 -1.05
C LEU A 68 -10.64 -13.46 -1.20
N LYS A 69 -11.08 -14.43 -2.01
CA LYS A 69 -10.28 -15.64 -2.31
C LYS A 69 -8.95 -15.29 -2.97
N THR A 70 -8.98 -14.36 -3.91
CA THR A 70 -7.77 -13.90 -4.62
C THR A 70 -6.80 -13.23 -3.64
N HIS A 71 -7.31 -12.35 -2.78
CA HIS A 71 -6.52 -11.71 -1.73
C HIS A 71 -5.93 -12.72 -0.75
N GLN A 72 -6.74 -13.67 -0.25
CA GLN A 72 -6.29 -14.72 0.67
C GLN A 72 -5.19 -15.56 0.04
N ASN A 73 -5.36 -15.97 -1.22
CA ASN A 73 -4.36 -16.73 -1.95
C ASN A 73 -3.05 -15.93 -2.13
N TYR A 74 -3.14 -14.64 -2.47
CA TYR A 74 -1.97 -13.77 -2.62
C TYR A 74 -1.13 -13.68 -1.34
N PHE A 75 -1.78 -13.60 -0.18
CA PHE A 75 -1.10 -13.55 1.12
C PHE A 75 -0.89 -14.92 1.78
N HIS A 76 -1.13 -16.01 1.04
CA HIS A 76 -0.98 -17.38 1.52
C HIS A 76 -1.78 -17.69 2.79
N LEU A 77 -2.98 -17.12 2.89
CA LEU A 77 -3.96 -17.44 3.92
C LEU A 77 -4.81 -18.65 3.51
N ASN A 78 -5.59 -19.18 4.44
CA ASN A 78 -6.63 -20.14 4.09
C ASN A 78 -7.67 -19.48 3.19
N VAL A 79 -7.92 -20.08 2.02
CA VAL A 79 -8.84 -19.54 1.02
C VAL A 79 -10.29 -19.88 1.40
N THR A 80 -10.87 -19.08 2.29
CA THR A 80 -12.24 -19.25 2.81
C THR A 80 -13.28 -18.47 2.00
N GLY A 81 -12.87 -17.41 1.30
CA GLY A 81 -13.76 -16.50 0.56
C GLY A 81 -14.63 -15.62 1.45
N ILE A 82 -14.35 -15.56 2.76
CA ILE A 82 -15.04 -14.71 3.73
C ILE A 82 -14.03 -13.85 4.49
N LEU A 83 -14.51 -12.80 5.15
CA LEU A 83 -13.67 -12.00 6.05
C LEU A 83 -13.55 -12.74 7.39
N ASP A 84 -12.54 -13.61 7.53
CA ASP A 84 -12.20 -14.26 8.80
C ASP A 84 -11.14 -13.46 9.58
N ASP A 85 -10.99 -13.75 10.88
CA ASP A 85 -10.02 -13.09 11.77
C ASP A 85 -8.60 -13.03 11.17
N SER A 86 -8.16 -14.09 10.47
CA SER A 86 -6.85 -14.12 9.82
C SER A 86 -6.75 -13.14 8.65
N THR A 87 -7.81 -13.03 7.85
CA THR A 87 -7.92 -12.11 6.71
C THR A 87 -8.00 -10.68 7.20
N ILE A 88 -8.79 -10.39 8.23
CA ILE A 88 -8.92 -9.05 8.83
C ILE A 88 -7.56 -8.60 9.37
N LYS A 89 -6.91 -9.43 10.19
CA LYS A 89 -5.57 -9.13 10.72
C LYS A 89 -4.58 -8.84 9.59
N GLN A 90 -4.62 -9.61 8.52
CA GLN A 90 -3.74 -9.37 7.36
C GLN A 90 -4.04 -8.02 6.71
N MET A 91 -5.31 -7.69 6.47
CA MET A 91 -5.72 -6.45 5.83
C MET A 91 -5.36 -5.19 6.63
N MET A 92 -5.10 -5.34 7.92
CA MET A 92 -4.67 -4.24 8.78
C MET A 92 -3.16 -4.09 8.91
N ILE A 93 -2.37 -5.03 8.37
CA ILE A 93 -0.92 -4.90 8.42
C ILE A 93 -0.55 -3.73 7.52
N PRO A 94 0.14 -2.70 8.04
CA PRO A 94 0.54 -1.57 7.25
C PRO A 94 1.39 -2.00 6.05
N ARG A 95 1.09 -1.44 4.88
CA ARG A 95 1.59 -1.87 3.59
C ARG A 95 1.64 -0.72 2.59
N CYS A 96 2.47 -0.89 1.56
CA CYS A 96 2.48 0.03 0.43
C CYS A 96 1.12 0.05 -0.27
N GLY A 97 0.65 1.23 -0.65
CA GLY A 97 -0.61 1.47 -1.34
C GLY A 97 -0.58 1.12 -2.84
N MET A 98 0.55 0.65 -3.38
CA MET A 98 0.66 0.22 -4.77
C MET A 98 -0.18 -1.05 -5.03
N PRO A 99 -0.99 -1.09 -6.11
CA PRO A 99 -1.80 -2.27 -6.43
C PRO A 99 -0.93 -3.51 -6.63
N HIS A 100 -1.34 -4.64 -6.05
CA HIS A 100 -0.59 -5.90 -6.23
C HIS A 100 -0.88 -6.55 -7.57
N ILE A 101 -2.09 -6.33 -8.10
CA ILE A 101 -2.54 -6.89 -9.37
C ILE A 101 -2.85 -5.72 -10.30
N THR A 102 -2.02 -5.53 -11.32
CA THR A 102 -2.26 -4.54 -12.37
C THR A 102 -2.89 -5.23 -13.60
N PRO A 103 -3.98 -4.69 -14.19
CA PRO A 103 -4.68 -5.32 -15.31
C PRO A 103 -3.86 -5.45 -16.61
N ASN A 104 -2.72 -4.76 -16.69
CA ASN A 104 -1.81 -4.86 -17.83
C ASN A 104 -0.37 -4.81 -17.31
N ASN A 105 0.45 -5.74 -17.80
CA ASN A 105 1.88 -5.88 -17.57
C ASN A 105 2.69 -4.71 -18.18
N THR A 106 2.26 -3.46 -17.97
CA THR A 106 3.00 -2.28 -18.40
C THR A 106 4.19 -2.11 -17.47
N LYS A 107 5.31 -2.73 -17.84
CA LYS A 107 6.62 -2.40 -17.27
C LYS A 107 6.78 -0.88 -17.30
N SER A 108 6.91 -0.26 -16.13
CA SER A 108 7.17 1.17 -16.03
C SER A 108 8.48 1.47 -16.75
N LYS A 109 8.47 2.39 -17.71
CA LYS A 109 9.69 2.77 -18.44
C LYS A 109 10.69 3.38 -17.46
N HIS A 110 11.91 2.84 -17.41
CA HIS A 110 13.02 3.39 -16.64
C HIS A 110 13.24 4.84 -17.06
N THR A 111 12.95 5.78 -16.16
CA THR A 111 13.19 7.19 -16.40
C THR A 111 14.40 7.60 -15.58
N LYS A 112 15.29 8.39 -16.17
CA LYS A 112 16.54 8.83 -15.56
C LYS A 112 16.21 9.81 -14.40
N PHE A 113 16.71 9.55 -13.20
CA PHE A 113 16.46 10.38 -12.02
C PHE A 113 17.51 11.48 -11.83
N HIS A 114 17.06 12.68 -11.48
CA HIS A 114 17.89 13.81 -11.05
C HIS A 114 17.29 14.38 -9.76
N MET A 115 18.08 14.47 -8.68
CA MET A 115 17.63 14.99 -7.39
C MET A 115 18.25 16.37 -7.16
N GLU A 116 17.45 17.42 -7.26
CA GLU A 116 17.86 18.78 -6.87
C GLU A 116 16.83 19.34 -5.89
N ALA A 117 17.28 19.69 -4.68
CA ALA A 117 16.43 20.31 -3.67
C ALA A 117 16.25 21.80 -4.01
N SER A 118 15.28 22.10 -4.86
CA SER A 118 14.75 23.45 -5.06
C SER A 118 13.23 23.41 -5.12
N ASP A 119 12.61 24.60 -5.03
CA ASP A 119 11.17 24.85 -4.89
C ASP A 119 10.26 23.77 -5.53
N ALA A 120 9.19 23.36 -4.83
CA ALA A 120 8.41 22.15 -5.12
C ALA A 120 7.84 22.07 -6.56
N ALA A 121 7.87 23.17 -7.30
CA ALA A 121 7.49 23.26 -8.71
C ALA A 121 8.50 22.64 -9.70
N SER A 122 9.76 22.40 -9.32
CA SER A 122 10.82 21.89 -10.23
C SER A 122 11.42 20.54 -9.82
N ALA A 123 10.93 19.90 -8.75
CA ALA A 123 11.49 18.64 -8.27
C ALA A 123 11.00 17.43 -9.08
N ASN A 124 11.92 16.52 -9.44
CA ASN A 124 11.57 15.22 -10.03
C ASN A 124 10.93 14.25 -9.04
N ILE A 125 11.15 14.47 -7.73
CA ILE A 125 10.56 13.70 -6.65
C ILE A 125 9.93 14.69 -5.66
N VAL A 126 8.63 14.58 -5.43
CA VAL A 126 7.90 15.34 -4.42
C VAL A 126 7.53 14.40 -3.29
N ILE A 127 8.07 14.69 -2.10
CA ILE A 127 7.69 14.01 -0.85
C ILE A 127 6.69 14.89 -0.12
N ALA A 128 5.51 14.35 0.19
CA ALA A 128 4.48 15.08 0.90
C ALA A 128 3.69 14.15 1.84
N PHE A 129 3.18 14.75 2.93
CA PHE A 129 2.33 14.06 3.90
C PHE A 129 0.88 14.48 3.64
N TYR A 130 0.01 13.50 3.43
CA TYR A 130 -1.41 13.72 3.17
C TYR A 130 -2.24 12.86 4.12
N SER A 131 -3.35 13.38 4.63
CA SER A 131 -4.36 12.62 5.39
C SER A 131 -5.51 12.21 4.47
N GLY A 132 -6.06 11.00 4.62
CA GLY A 132 -7.23 10.50 3.86
C GLY A 132 -6.98 9.15 3.18
N ASP A 133 -7.87 8.70 2.27
CA ASP A 133 -7.79 7.38 1.59
C ASP A 133 -6.60 7.27 0.61
N HIS A 134 -5.40 7.19 1.17
CA HIS A 134 -4.13 7.22 0.46
C HIS A 134 -3.16 6.11 0.91
N GLY A 135 -3.56 5.25 1.87
CA GLY A 135 -2.80 4.06 2.28
C GLY A 135 -1.52 4.46 3.00
N ASP A 136 -0.93 3.54 3.79
CA ASP A 136 0.07 3.91 4.80
C ASP A 136 1.27 4.67 4.21
N ALA A 137 1.66 4.31 2.98
CA ALA A 137 2.36 5.19 2.03
C ALA A 137 2.21 4.64 0.60
N HIS A 138 2.44 5.48 -0.42
CA HIS A 138 2.64 4.99 -1.79
C HIS A 138 3.50 5.96 -2.62
N ALA A 139 4.34 5.39 -3.48
CA ALA A 139 5.02 6.07 -4.57
C ALA A 139 4.34 5.78 -5.91
N SER A 140 4.32 6.79 -6.77
CA SER A 140 3.89 6.65 -8.16
C SER A 140 5.07 6.47 -9.11
N SER A 141 4.86 5.73 -10.20
CA SER A 141 5.84 5.52 -11.27
C SER A 141 6.52 6.82 -11.73
N PRO A 142 7.70 6.74 -12.37
CA PRO A 142 8.59 7.89 -12.62
C PRO A 142 7.98 9.07 -13.40
N GLU A 143 6.89 8.85 -14.14
CA GLU A 143 6.17 9.91 -14.86
C GLU A 143 5.41 10.88 -13.91
N GLY A 144 5.23 10.49 -12.63
CA GLY A 144 4.52 11.27 -11.61
C GLY A 144 5.34 11.62 -10.34
N GLY A 145 6.38 10.85 -10.01
CA GLY A 145 7.42 11.21 -9.03
C GLY A 145 6.93 11.62 -7.65
N ARG A 146 5.75 11.17 -7.22
CA ARG A 146 5.15 11.55 -5.93
C ARG A 146 5.24 10.40 -4.94
N LEU A 147 5.77 10.69 -3.76
CA LEU A 147 5.81 9.82 -2.60
C LEU A 147 4.92 10.45 -1.52
N HIS A 148 3.88 9.73 -1.14
CA HIS A 148 2.92 10.16 -0.14
C HIS A 148 3.00 9.28 1.10
N PHE A 149 3.05 9.91 2.27
CA PHE A 149 2.87 9.24 3.56
C PHE A 149 1.49 9.57 4.12
N ASP A 150 0.82 8.59 4.71
CA ASP A 150 -0.44 8.83 5.42
C ASP A 150 -0.17 9.59 6.73
N ALA A 151 -0.74 10.78 6.87
CA ALA A 151 -0.57 11.59 8.06
C ALA A 151 -1.29 11.01 9.30
N ASP A 152 -2.18 10.03 9.13
CA ASP A 152 -2.92 9.38 10.22
C ASP A 152 -2.11 8.26 10.91
N GLU A 153 -0.95 7.90 10.37
CA GLU A 153 -0.05 6.88 10.93
C GLU A 153 0.87 7.41 12.04
N LYS A 154 1.23 6.53 12.98
CA LYS A 154 2.18 6.84 14.06
C LYS A 154 3.63 6.70 13.59
N TRP A 155 4.12 7.69 12.86
CA TRP A 155 5.48 7.72 12.35
C TRP A 155 6.54 7.90 13.45
N SER A 156 7.64 7.15 13.32
CA SER A 156 8.84 7.34 14.14
C SER A 156 10.09 7.00 13.33
N ALA A 157 11.23 7.63 13.65
CA ALA A 157 12.55 7.22 13.17
C ALA A 157 13.21 6.17 14.08
N ASN A 158 12.55 5.79 15.19
CA ASN A 158 12.91 4.71 16.09
C ASN A 158 11.59 4.13 16.64
N PRO A 159 10.91 3.25 15.90
CA PRO A 159 9.54 2.87 16.20
C PRO A 159 9.44 2.04 17.48
N ALA A 160 8.46 2.38 18.32
CA ALA A 160 7.93 1.44 19.29
C ALA A 160 7.09 0.35 18.59
N MET A 161 6.66 -0.67 19.34
CA MET A 161 5.89 -1.82 18.82
C MET A 161 4.58 -1.45 18.10
N ASP A 162 4.05 -0.24 18.31
CA ASP A 162 2.82 0.27 17.70
C ASP A 162 3.06 1.45 16.73
N GLN A 163 4.31 1.69 16.33
CA GLN A 163 4.70 2.78 15.44
C GLN A 163 5.29 2.26 14.13
N ILE A 164 5.13 3.05 13.07
CA ILE A 164 5.68 2.75 11.75
C ILE A 164 7.01 3.48 11.59
N ASP A 165 8.02 2.73 11.12
CA ASP A 165 9.32 3.32 10.83
C ASP A 165 9.27 4.16 9.55
N LEU A 166 9.40 5.48 9.70
CA LEU A 166 9.34 6.42 8.57
C LEU A 166 10.45 6.14 7.55
N GLU A 167 11.65 5.80 8.02
CA GLU A 167 12.79 5.54 7.15
C GLU A 167 12.60 4.24 6.35
N SER A 168 12.11 3.17 6.98
CA SER A 168 11.82 1.91 6.27
C SER A 168 10.81 2.11 5.15
N VAL A 169 9.73 2.85 5.42
CA VAL A 169 8.73 3.18 4.39
C VAL A 169 9.35 4.07 3.32
N ALA A 170 10.13 5.09 3.68
CA ALA A 170 10.79 5.95 2.70
C ALA A 170 11.70 5.18 1.73
N VAL A 171 12.52 4.25 2.25
CA VAL A 171 13.43 3.44 1.41
C VAL A 171 12.63 2.51 0.48
N HIS A 172 11.55 1.90 0.98
CA HIS A 172 10.64 1.09 0.17
C HIS A 172 10.05 1.88 -1.01
N GLU A 173 9.49 3.06 -0.72
CA GLU A 173 8.86 3.90 -1.75
C GLU A 173 9.89 4.48 -2.73
N ILE A 174 11.12 4.76 -2.28
CA ILE A 174 12.23 5.13 -3.18
C ILE A 174 12.58 3.97 -4.12
N GLY A 175 12.53 2.72 -3.67
CA GLY A 175 12.71 1.56 -4.55
C GLY A 175 11.68 1.52 -5.67
N HIS A 176 10.41 1.79 -5.38
CA HIS A 176 9.37 1.95 -6.40
C HIS A 176 9.63 3.12 -7.35
N LEU A 177 10.09 4.27 -6.83
CA LEU A 177 10.52 5.38 -7.69
C LEU A 177 11.61 4.91 -8.65
N LEU A 178 12.60 4.15 -8.16
CA LEU A 178 13.67 3.58 -8.98
C LEU A 178 13.21 2.44 -9.91
N GLY A 179 11.94 2.05 -9.87
CA GLY A 179 11.34 1.06 -10.77
C GLY A 179 11.43 -0.38 -10.27
N LEU A 180 11.74 -0.60 -8.99
CA LEU A 180 11.61 -1.92 -8.36
C LEU A 180 10.14 -2.22 -8.10
N ASP A 181 9.72 -3.45 -8.41
CA ASP A 181 8.44 -4.01 -7.98
C ASP A 181 8.56 -4.61 -6.57
N HIS A 182 7.42 -4.99 -5.98
CA HIS A 182 7.43 -5.67 -4.69
C HIS A 182 8.22 -7.00 -4.74
N SER A 183 9.01 -7.24 -3.69
CA SER A 183 9.68 -8.51 -3.47
C SER A 183 8.74 -9.54 -2.83
N SER A 184 9.00 -10.82 -3.12
CA SER A 184 8.40 -11.94 -2.39
C SER A 184 9.16 -12.34 -1.12
N ASP A 185 10.40 -11.85 -0.95
CA ASP A 185 11.19 -12.07 0.26
C ASP A 185 10.71 -11.15 1.38
N SER A 186 10.20 -11.74 2.46
CA SER A 186 9.75 -10.97 3.64
C SER A 186 10.83 -10.14 4.31
N ASN A 187 12.12 -10.42 4.08
CA ASN A 187 13.23 -9.65 4.63
C ASN A 187 13.64 -8.47 3.75
N ALA A 188 13.25 -8.46 2.48
CA ALA A 188 13.57 -7.38 1.56
C ALA A 188 12.90 -6.07 1.98
N VAL A 189 13.56 -4.95 1.66
CA VAL A 189 12.98 -3.61 1.80
C VAL A 189 11.75 -3.53 0.89
N MET A 190 11.83 -4.06 -0.34
CA MET A 190 10.70 -4.07 -1.28
C MET A 190 9.58 -5.05 -0.94
N TYR A 191 9.61 -5.73 0.22
CA TYR A 191 8.45 -6.51 0.67
C TYR A 191 7.26 -5.59 0.95
N SER A 192 6.08 -5.93 0.42
CA SER A 192 4.90 -5.04 0.47
C SER A 192 4.39 -4.71 1.88
N LYS A 193 4.76 -5.49 2.90
CA LYS A 193 4.32 -5.29 4.29
C LYS A 193 5.44 -4.71 5.16
N ILE A 194 5.10 -3.73 5.97
CA ILE A 194 6.00 -3.12 6.95
C ILE A 194 5.28 -3.16 8.32
N PRO A 195 5.44 -4.25 9.09
CA PRO A 195 4.77 -4.37 10.38
C PRO A 195 5.22 -3.28 11.36
N PRO A 196 4.34 -2.82 12.27
CA PRO A 196 4.73 -1.87 13.31
C PRO A 196 5.89 -2.38 14.17
N GLY A 197 6.76 -1.47 14.60
CA GLY A 197 7.96 -1.77 15.39
C GLY A 197 9.09 -2.44 14.63
N THR A 198 8.96 -2.65 13.31
CA THR A 198 10.03 -3.22 12.48
C THR A 198 10.89 -2.13 11.85
N VAL A 199 12.18 -2.42 11.68
CA VAL A 199 13.14 -1.58 10.98
C VAL A 199 13.68 -2.37 9.80
N LYS A 200 13.44 -1.87 8.58
CA LYS A 200 13.79 -2.48 7.29
C LYS A 200 14.52 -1.46 6.43
N ARG A 201 15.71 -1.06 6.87
CA ARG A 201 16.56 -0.06 6.20
C ARG A 201 17.76 -0.68 5.50
N ASP A 202 18.12 -1.90 5.87
CA ASP A 202 19.19 -2.67 5.25
C ASP A 202 18.65 -3.40 4.02
N LEU A 203 19.29 -3.19 2.86
CA LEU A 203 18.90 -3.82 1.61
C LEU A 203 19.19 -5.32 1.65
N ALA A 204 18.20 -6.14 1.31
CA ALA A 204 18.39 -7.56 1.09
C ALA A 204 19.04 -7.81 -0.27
N GLN A 205 19.53 -9.04 -0.49
CA GLN A 205 20.14 -9.41 -1.76
C GLN A 205 19.17 -9.25 -2.94
N ASP A 206 17.88 -9.54 -2.74
CA ASP A 206 16.85 -9.37 -3.76
C ASP A 206 16.68 -7.90 -4.18
N ASP A 207 16.73 -6.95 -3.24
CA ASP A 207 16.68 -5.51 -3.53
C ASP A 207 17.90 -5.07 -4.37
N ILE A 208 19.09 -5.59 -4.02
CA ILE A 208 20.36 -5.30 -4.71
C ILE A 208 20.37 -5.89 -6.12
N ASP A 209 19.95 -7.15 -6.27
CA ASP A 209 19.89 -7.84 -7.56
C ASP A 209 18.85 -7.16 -8.47
N GLY A 210 17.71 -6.75 -7.91
CA GLY A 210 16.68 -5.99 -8.61
C GLY A 210 17.23 -4.69 -9.18
N ILE A 211 17.89 -3.85 -8.37
CA ILE A 211 18.40 -2.56 -8.86
C ILE A 211 19.55 -2.73 -9.85
N HIS A 212 20.41 -3.75 -9.67
CA HIS A 212 21.43 -4.11 -10.64
C HIS A 212 20.84 -4.60 -11.97
N ALA A 213 19.71 -5.32 -11.98
CA ALA A 213 19.06 -5.72 -13.22
C ALA A 213 18.53 -4.51 -14.03
N LEU A 214 18.20 -3.39 -13.37
CA LEU A 214 17.70 -2.19 -14.01
C LEU A 214 18.80 -1.23 -14.48
N TYR A 215 19.89 -1.14 -13.72
CA TYR A 215 20.92 -0.10 -13.90
C TYR A 215 22.36 -0.61 -13.94
N GLY A 216 22.59 -1.89 -13.64
CA GLY A 216 23.89 -2.52 -13.70
C GLY A 216 24.30 -2.77 -15.15
N ASN A 217 25.41 -2.15 -15.55
CA ASN A 217 26.15 -2.53 -16.75
C ASN A 217 27.07 -3.72 -16.44
#